data_AF-A0A183SA89-F1
#
_entry.id   AF-A0A183SA89-F1
#
_cell.length_a   1.000
_cell.length_b   1.000
_cell.length_c   1.000
_cell.angle_alpha   90.00
_cell.angle_beta   90.00
_cell.angle_gamma   90.00
#
_symmetry.space_group_name_H-M   'P 1'
#
loop_
_entity.id
_entity.type
_entity.pdbx_description
1 polymer ?
#
loop_
_entity_poly.entity_id
_entity_poly.type
_entity_poly.pdbx_seq_one_letter_code
_entity_poly.pdbx_strand_id
1 'polypeptide(L)'
;MALLTLSCSAAILVLTLGLCGSCPSNFSSWRLINLNVTSYIVCELTFSADFCEPEASAAALSAVVPWMCQQKRETDEHPEGALRPPLTDEHRHRLIVLADHRLPLLPPVNSSSADELDRTYLYLGLLDLLLAFTHDFCAREGDENTESAWVIVKLASTLSWLEVRSVFTDLPTLVQTFYARALSFPLIRNWRLCRKTQSCVAHLLQSLEVKSWCLYVLLEIRHMLVEYPGYYIFVDLFLDDYIVWLQTAASLTALRDLGEHLASYKMKKEYVDLPLCELEKLSAHILESERLASDLSAVTLAP
;
A
#
# COMPACT_ATOMS: atom_id res chain seq x y z
N MET A 1 23.58 4.67 12.35
CA MET A 1 22.27 4.48 11.69
C MET A 1 21.12 5.29 12.30
N ALA A 2 21.18 5.74 13.56
CA ALA A 2 20.12 6.58 14.17
C ALA A 2 20.16 8.10 13.81
N LEU A 3 21.21 8.57 13.13
CA LEU A 3 21.37 10.01 12.77
C LEU A 3 20.78 10.36 11.40
N LEU A 4 20.49 9.36 10.55
CA LEU A 4 19.84 9.57 9.24
C LEU A 4 18.30 9.60 9.34
N THR A 5 17.72 9.00 10.39
CA THR A 5 16.27 8.97 10.62
C THR A 5 15.74 10.31 11.12
N LEU A 6 16.51 11.04 11.93
CA LEU A 6 16.20 12.43 12.27
C LEU A 6 16.37 13.37 11.07
N SER A 7 17.26 13.07 10.11
CA SER A 7 17.45 13.92 8.93
C SER A 7 16.26 13.92 7.99
N CYS A 8 15.54 12.80 7.80
CA CYS A 8 14.37 12.78 6.90
C CYS A 8 13.10 13.33 7.54
N SER A 9 12.83 13.03 8.82
CA SER A 9 11.68 13.61 9.53
C SER A 9 11.89 15.08 9.85
N ALA A 10 13.12 15.50 10.19
CA ALA A 10 13.45 16.91 10.31
C ALA A 10 13.55 17.59 8.95
N ALA A 11 13.97 16.93 7.85
CA ALA A 11 13.89 17.55 6.51
C ALA A 11 12.45 17.80 6.09
N ILE A 12 11.51 16.92 6.43
CA ILE A 12 10.08 17.16 6.18
C ILE A 12 9.56 18.34 7.02
N LEU A 13 10.01 18.49 8.27
CA LEU A 13 9.63 19.63 9.13
C LEU A 13 10.39 20.94 8.81
N VAL A 14 11.63 20.86 8.32
CA VAL A 14 12.52 21.99 8.00
C VAL A 14 12.26 22.50 6.58
N LEU A 15 11.88 21.63 5.63
CA LEU A 15 11.43 22.07 4.30
C LEU A 15 10.01 22.66 4.35
N THR A 16 9.17 22.24 5.30
CA THR A 16 7.85 22.86 5.53
C THR A 16 7.94 24.22 6.24
N LEU A 17 8.94 24.45 7.09
CA LEU A 17 9.16 25.75 7.75
C LEU A 17 10.10 26.70 6.98
N GLY A 18 10.99 26.18 6.12
CA GLY A 18 12.04 26.96 5.45
C GLY A 18 11.68 27.58 4.10
N LEU A 19 10.61 27.14 3.44
CA LEU A 19 10.25 27.58 2.08
C LEU A 19 8.94 28.37 1.97
N CYS A 20 8.23 28.63 3.07
CA CYS A 20 7.01 29.41 3.02
C CYS A 20 6.92 30.39 4.19
N GLY A 21 7.31 31.64 3.96
CA GLY A 21 6.91 32.79 4.78
C GLY A 21 5.41 33.11 4.70
N SER A 22 4.58 32.16 4.28
CA SER A 22 3.13 32.24 4.18
C SER A 22 2.59 30.81 4.17
N CYS A 23 1.87 30.38 5.22
CA CYS A 23 1.14 29.11 5.21
C CYS A 23 0.25 29.07 3.95
N PRO A 24 0.43 28.09 3.05
CA PRO A 24 -0.43 28.00 1.88
C PRO A 24 -1.82 27.54 2.34
N SER A 25 -2.78 28.45 2.24
CA SER A 25 -4.20 28.24 2.57
C SER A 25 -4.96 27.40 1.53
N ASN A 26 -4.25 26.75 0.59
CA ASN A 26 -4.85 26.13 -0.59
C ASN A 26 -4.47 24.63 -0.73
N PHE A 27 -5.48 23.77 -0.71
CA PHE A 27 -5.36 22.30 -0.65
C PHE A 27 -4.60 21.66 -1.83
N SER A 28 -4.64 22.29 -3.01
CA SER A 28 -3.89 21.84 -4.20
C SER A 28 -2.36 21.87 -4.02
N SER A 29 -1.85 22.68 -3.08
CA SER A 29 -0.41 22.78 -2.82
C SER A 29 0.16 21.52 -2.17
N TRP A 30 -0.63 20.82 -1.34
CA TRP A 30 -0.17 19.64 -0.61
C TRP A 30 -0.05 18.39 -1.49
N ARG A 31 -0.92 18.24 -2.50
CA ARG A 31 -0.80 17.19 -3.53
C ARG A 31 0.49 17.32 -4.33
N LEU A 32 0.83 18.54 -4.74
CA LEU A 32 2.08 18.84 -5.43
C LEU A 32 3.29 18.55 -4.55
N ILE A 33 3.23 18.87 -3.25
CA ILE A 33 4.31 18.55 -2.31
C ILE A 33 4.48 17.02 -2.17
N ASN A 34 3.40 16.24 -2.05
CA ASN A 34 3.49 14.78 -1.93
C ASN A 34 4.09 14.11 -3.19
N LEU A 35 3.63 14.52 -4.38
CA LEU A 35 4.19 14.05 -5.66
C LEU A 35 5.65 14.49 -5.82
N ASN A 36 5.97 15.74 -5.49
CA ASN A 36 7.34 16.27 -5.56
C ASN A 36 8.27 15.52 -4.60
N VAL A 37 7.88 15.28 -3.35
CA VAL A 37 8.69 14.53 -2.38
C VAL A 37 8.93 13.10 -2.85
N THR A 38 7.93 12.46 -3.45
CA THR A 38 8.11 11.12 -4.04
C THR A 38 9.13 11.16 -5.17
N SER A 39 9.06 12.16 -6.07
CA SER A 39 10.01 12.35 -7.17
C SER A 39 11.45 12.59 -6.67
N TYR A 40 11.65 13.33 -5.58
CA TYR A 40 12.99 13.56 -5.00
C TYR A 40 13.57 12.36 -4.24
N ILE A 41 12.73 11.44 -3.78
CA ILE A 41 13.16 10.26 -3.02
C ILE A 41 13.55 9.10 -3.96
N VAL A 42 13.05 9.09 -5.20
CA VAL A 42 13.39 8.05 -6.15
C VAL A 42 14.86 8.13 -6.52
N CYS A 43 15.62 7.18 -6.00
CA CYS A 43 16.96 6.91 -6.50
C CYS A 43 16.83 6.00 -7.72
N GLU A 44 16.89 6.60 -8.92
CA GLU A 44 16.82 5.91 -10.21
C GLU A 44 17.74 4.68 -10.28
N LEU A 45 18.94 4.81 -9.71
CA LEU A 45 19.94 3.75 -9.64
C LEU A 45 19.45 2.52 -8.88
N THR A 46 18.62 2.71 -7.85
CA THR A 46 18.18 1.59 -7.02
C THR A 46 17.00 0.85 -7.63
N PHE A 47 16.13 1.53 -8.39
CA PHE A 47 15.14 0.85 -9.22
C PHE A 47 15.82 0.00 -10.31
N SER A 48 16.86 0.54 -10.97
CA SER A 48 17.66 -0.22 -11.94
C SER A 48 18.33 -1.45 -11.33
N ALA A 49 18.84 -1.36 -10.10
CA ALA A 49 19.42 -2.51 -9.40
C ALA A 49 18.36 -3.61 -9.17
N ASP A 50 17.19 -3.27 -8.64
CA ASP A 50 16.10 -4.23 -8.42
C ASP A 50 15.61 -4.87 -9.74
N PHE A 51 15.70 -4.13 -10.86
CA PHE A 51 15.39 -4.67 -12.19
C PHE A 51 16.44 -5.67 -12.66
N CYS A 52 17.72 -5.40 -12.41
CA CYS A 52 18.83 -6.28 -12.78
C CYS A 52 18.89 -7.56 -11.94
N GLU A 53 18.32 -7.55 -10.72
CA GLU A 53 18.32 -8.67 -9.78
C GLU A 53 16.92 -9.29 -9.60
N PRO A 54 16.38 -10.03 -10.59
CA PRO A 54 15.03 -10.58 -10.52
C PRO A 54 14.84 -11.59 -9.38
N GLU A 55 15.92 -12.29 -8.99
CA GLU A 55 15.98 -13.23 -7.86
C GLU A 55 15.52 -12.57 -6.55
N ALA A 56 15.91 -11.32 -6.30
CA ALA A 56 15.57 -10.59 -5.07
C ALA A 56 14.05 -10.36 -4.90
N SER A 57 13.31 -10.35 -6.01
CA SER A 57 11.85 -10.17 -6.01
C SER A 57 11.08 -11.48 -6.22
N ALA A 58 11.76 -12.59 -6.51
CA ALA A 58 11.13 -13.85 -6.91
C ALA A 58 10.24 -14.43 -5.81
N ALA A 59 10.74 -14.44 -4.57
CA ALA A 59 10.01 -14.95 -3.42
C ALA A 59 8.73 -14.14 -3.18
N ALA A 60 8.83 -12.81 -3.17
CA ALA A 60 7.68 -11.90 -3.05
C ALA A 60 6.65 -12.06 -4.20
N LEU A 61 7.11 -12.30 -5.42
CA LEU A 61 6.26 -12.59 -6.57
C LEU A 61 5.59 -13.97 -6.48
N SER A 62 6.16 -14.92 -5.76
CA SER A 62 5.56 -16.24 -5.50
C SER A 62 4.66 -16.30 -4.26
N ALA A 63 4.80 -15.36 -3.32
CA ALA A 63 4.05 -15.34 -2.06
C ALA A 63 2.53 -15.40 -2.28
N VAL A 64 1.82 -16.26 -1.56
CA VAL A 64 0.36 -16.38 -1.70
C VAL A 64 -0.31 -15.74 -0.50
N VAL A 65 -1.10 -14.70 -0.75
CA VAL A 65 -1.87 -14.05 0.32
C VAL A 65 -3.02 -14.95 0.78
N PRO A 66 -3.43 -14.89 2.06
CA PRO A 66 -4.37 -15.86 2.63
C PRO A 66 -5.73 -15.92 1.93
N TRP A 67 -6.24 -14.78 1.44
CA TRP A 67 -7.52 -14.72 0.74
C TRP A 67 -7.46 -15.21 -0.72
N MET A 68 -6.27 -15.38 -1.32
CA MET A 68 -6.12 -15.99 -2.66
C MET A 68 -6.14 -17.52 -2.61
N CYS A 69 -5.86 -18.13 -1.45
CA CYS A 69 -5.96 -19.58 -1.26
C CYS A 69 -7.39 -20.13 -1.40
N GLN A 70 -8.41 -19.26 -1.45
CA GLN A 70 -9.82 -19.60 -1.58
C GLN A 70 -10.15 -20.31 -2.91
N GLN A 71 -9.51 -19.93 -4.02
CA GLN A 71 -9.80 -20.51 -5.35
C GLN A 71 -9.31 -21.95 -5.52
N LYS A 72 -8.26 -22.37 -4.81
CA LYS A 72 -7.64 -23.69 -5.04
C LYS A 72 -8.42 -24.85 -4.40
N ARG A 73 -9.40 -24.57 -3.53
CA ARG A 73 -10.24 -25.59 -2.88
C ARG A 73 -11.63 -25.73 -3.51
N GLU A 74 -12.05 -24.80 -4.38
CA GLU A 74 -13.38 -24.86 -5.03
C GLU A 74 -13.51 -25.97 -6.09
N THR A 75 -12.42 -26.70 -6.39
CA THR A 75 -12.42 -27.82 -7.35
C THR A 75 -12.54 -29.21 -6.72
N ASP A 76 -12.55 -29.32 -5.39
CA ASP A 76 -12.74 -30.58 -4.66
C ASP A 76 -13.95 -30.46 -3.70
N GLU A 77 -14.69 -31.56 -3.54
CA GLU A 77 -16.10 -31.64 -3.13
C GLU A 77 -16.49 -30.97 -1.78
N HIS A 78 -17.73 -30.45 -1.73
CA HIS A 78 -18.55 -29.88 -0.63
C HIS A 78 -18.56 -28.33 -0.44
N PRO A 79 -19.70 -27.63 -0.69
CA PRO A 79 -19.82 -26.18 -0.59
C PRO A 79 -20.35 -25.72 0.77
N GLU A 80 -19.63 -26.00 1.86
CA GLU A 80 -19.88 -25.39 3.17
C GLU A 80 -18.60 -24.78 3.73
N GLY A 81 -18.47 -23.46 3.59
CA GLY A 81 -17.51 -22.66 4.35
C GLY A 81 -16.56 -21.85 3.46
N ALA A 82 -16.96 -20.62 3.10
CA ALA A 82 -15.98 -19.60 2.73
C ALA A 82 -14.95 -19.51 3.88
N LEU A 83 -13.67 -19.71 3.57
CA LEU A 83 -12.64 -19.73 4.61
C LEU A 83 -12.48 -18.32 5.19
N ARG A 84 -13.09 -18.12 6.37
CA ARG A 84 -13.00 -16.90 7.17
C ARG A 84 -11.53 -16.67 7.58
N PRO A 85 -11.06 -15.42 7.68
CA PRO A 85 -9.71 -15.14 8.17
C PRO A 85 -9.49 -15.74 9.58
N PRO A 86 -8.26 -16.19 9.88
CA PRO A 86 -7.92 -16.70 11.19
C PRO A 86 -7.77 -15.53 12.18
N LEU A 87 -8.89 -15.01 12.68
CA LEU A 87 -8.87 -14.03 13.76
C LEU A 87 -8.37 -14.75 15.04
N THR A 88 -7.40 -14.16 15.73
CA THR A 88 -6.93 -14.64 17.05
C THR A 88 -7.92 -14.26 18.15
N ASP A 89 -7.73 -14.78 19.36
CA ASP A 89 -8.52 -14.32 20.51
C ASP A 89 -8.28 -12.84 20.82
N GLU A 90 -7.05 -12.35 20.62
CA GLU A 90 -6.72 -10.93 20.77
C GLU A 90 -7.46 -10.07 19.74
N HIS A 91 -7.51 -10.51 18.47
CA HIS A 91 -8.30 -9.83 17.44
C HIS A 91 -9.78 -9.75 17.84
N ARG A 92 -10.36 -10.86 18.30
CA ARG A 92 -11.75 -10.89 18.75
C ARG A 92 -11.98 -9.97 19.94
N HIS A 93 -11.10 -10.01 20.94
CA HIS A 93 -11.18 -9.16 22.11
C HIS A 93 -11.13 -7.69 21.72
N ARG A 94 -10.19 -7.31 20.84
CA ARG A 94 -10.07 -5.92 20.40
C ARG A 94 -11.28 -5.44 19.63
N LEU A 95 -11.84 -6.27 18.75
CA LEU A 95 -13.09 -5.95 18.03
C LEU A 95 -14.27 -5.73 18.98
N ILE A 96 -14.34 -6.45 20.10
CA ILE A 96 -15.36 -6.26 21.14
C ILE A 96 -15.13 -4.95 21.89
N VAL A 97 -13.89 -4.69 22.32
CA VAL A 97 -13.53 -3.46 23.04
C VAL A 97 -13.80 -2.21 22.20
N LEU A 98 -13.51 -2.28 20.90
CA LEU A 98 -13.74 -1.17 19.98
C LEU A 98 -15.21 -0.97 19.61
N ALA A 99 -16.08 -1.99 19.76
CA ALA A 99 -17.48 -1.88 19.39
C ALA A 99 -18.24 -0.77 20.16
N ASP A 100 -17.76 -0.42 21.35
CA ASP A 100 -18.32 0.67 22.17
C ASP A 100 -17.74 2.06 21.82
N HIS A 101 -16.72 2.12 20.95
CA HIS A 101 -16.11 3.37 20.53
C HIS A 101 -17.10 4.20 19.71
N ARG A 102 -17.31 5.46 20.11
CA ARG A 102 -18.16 6.39 19.38
C ARG A 102 -17.37 6.96 18.22
N LEU A 103 -17.72 6.55 17.01
CA LEU A 103 -17.20 7.19 15.80
C LEU A 103 -17.48 8.70 15.83
N PRO A 104 -16.55 9.54 15.36
CA PRO A 104 -16.87 10.89 14.96
C PRO A 104 -18.11 10.86 14.05
N LEU A 105 -19.01 11.84 14.19
CA LEU A 105 -20.27 11.87 13.45
C LEU A 105 -20.00 11.74 11.94
N LEU A 106 -20.23 10.54 11.40
CA LEU A 106 -20.24 10.33 9.96
C LEU A 106 -21.43 11.10 9.38
N PRO A 107 -21.25 11.77 8.24
CA PRO A 107 -22.37 12.47 7.62
C PRO A 107 -23.51 11.48 7.33
N PRO A 108 -24.77 11.86 7.64
CA PRO A 108 -25.90 10.96 7.53
C PRO A 108 -26.08 10.46 6.09
N VAL A 109 -26.64 9.26 5.94
CA VAL A 109 -26.84 8.62 4.63
C VAL A 109 -27.71 9.46 3.68
N ASN A 110 -28.48 10.39 4.25
CA ASN A 110 -29.55 11.13 3.62
C ASN A 110 -29.21 12.63 3.47
N SER A 111 -28.12 13.02 2.81
CA SER A 111 -27.88 14.44 2.50
C SER A 111 -26.75 14.65 1.49
N SER A 112 -26.85 15.77 0.76
CA SER A 112 -25.88 16.55 -0.06
C SER A 112 -24.74 15.85 -0.84
N SER A 113 -24.34 16.43 -1.98
CA SER A 113 -23.20 15.93 -2.77
C SER A 113 -21.85 15.92 -2.04
N ALA A 114 -21.72 16.70 -0.95
CA ALA A 114 -20.52 16.70 -0.12
C ALA A 114 -20.41 15.43 0.75
N ASP A 115 -21.53 14.94 1.29
CA ASP A 115 -21.56 13.74 2.14
C ASP A 115 -21.33 12.45 1.36
N GLU A 116 -21.58 12.46 0.05
CA GLU A 116 -21.24 11.37 -0.88
C GLU A 116 -19.73 11.31 -1.13
N LEU A 117 -19.08 12.47 -1.31
CA LEU A 117 -17.62 12.57 -1.49
C LEU A 117 -16.86 12.10 -0.26
N ASP A 118 -17.30 12.49 0.93
CA ASP A 118 -16.67 12.05 2.19
C ASP A 118 -16.74 10.53 2.36
N ARG A 119 -17.85 9.90 1.94
CA ARG A 119 -17.96 8.44 1.90
C ARG A 119 -17.01 7.82 0.90
N THR A 120 -16.88 8.37 -0.31
CA THR A 120 -15.90 7.90 -1.29
C THR A 120 -14.49 7.93 -0.72
N TYR A 121 -14.09 9.01 -0.04
CA TYR A 121 -12.77 9.12 0.57
C TYR A 121 -12.52 8.06 1.65
N LEU A 122 -13.53 7.69 2.45
CA LEU A 122 -13.39 6.60 3.43
C LEU A 122 -13.05 5.26 2.75
N TYR A 123 -13.77 4.90 1.68
CA TYR A 123 -13.50 3.67 0.95
C TYR A 123 -12.14 3.69 0.24
N LEU A 124 -11.73 4.84 -0.32
CA LEU A 124 -10.41 5.00 -0.92
C LEU A 124 -9.29 4.90 0.14
N GLY A 125 -9.44 5.53 1.31
CA GLY A 125 -8.46 5.39 2.40
C GLY A 125 -8.35 3.95 2.91
N LEU A 126 -9.47 3.21 3.00
CA LEU A 126 -9.43 1.78 3.30
C LEU A 126 -8.62 1.02 2.22
N LEU A 127 -8.89 1.29 0.94
CA LEU A 127 -8.19 0.64 -0.16
C LEU A 127 -6.68 0.90 -0.14
N ASP A 128 -6.26 2.12 0.16
CA ASP A 128 -4.85 2.50 0.32
C ASP A 128 -4.15 1.66 1.42
N LEU A 129 -4.80 1.47 2.57
CA LEU A 129 -4.32 0.62 3.65
C LEU A 129 -4.21 -0.86 3.23
N LEU A 130 -5.23 -1.38 2.53
CA LEU A 130 -5.23 -2.76 2.03
C LEU A 130 -4.10 -3.00 1.03
N LEU A 131 -3.86 -2.06 0.12
CA LEU A 131 -2.76 -2.13 -0.86
C LEU A 131 -1.39 -2.10 -0.16
N ALA A 132 -1.21 -1.20 0.81
CA ALA A 132 0.03 -1.08 1.57
C ALA A 132 0.35 -2.38 2.34
N PHE A 133 -0.61 -2.91 3.09
CA PHE A 133 -0.43 -4.16 3.82
C PHE A 133 -0.19 -5.35 2.90
N THR A 134 -0.95 -5.47 1.81
CA THR A 134 -0.82 -6.61 0.89
C THR A 134 0.53 -6.59 0.16
N HIS A 135 1.05 -5.42 -0.16
CA HIS A 135 2.40 -5.27 -0.71
C HIS A 135 3.46 -5.75 0.28
N ASP A 136 3.39 -5.24 1.51
CA ASP A 136 4.30 -5.60 2.59
C ASP A 136 4.22 -7.10 2.93
N PHE A 137 3.02 -7.67 3.01
CA PHE A 137 2.81 -9.11 3.21
C PHE A 137 3.48 -9.94 2.12
N CYS A 138 3.32 -9.57 0.85
CA CYS A 138 3.99 -10.28 -0.24
C CYS A 138 5.52 -10.15 -0.11
N ALA A 139 6.02 -8.95 0.19
CA ALA A 139 7.46 -8.70 0.30
C ALA A 139 8.13 -9.49 1.44
N ARG A 140 7.39 -9.79 2.50
CA ARG A 140 7.85 -10.56 3.68
C ARG A 140 7.46 -12.03 3.66
N GLU A 141 6.74 -12.45 2.62
CA GLU A 141 6.22 -13.82 2.50
C GLU A 141 5.29 -14.24 3.66
N GLY A 142 4.70 -13.25 4.35
CA GLY A 142 3.83 -13.47 5.51
C GLY A 142 4.54 -13.51 6.86
N ASP A 143 5.87 -13.42 6.90
CA ASP A 143 6.63 -13.40 8.14
C ASP A 143 6.57 -12.05 8.85
N GLU A 144 6.74 -12.09 10.18
CA GLU A 144 6.81 -10.88 11.01
C GLU A 144 8.12 -10.10 10.72
N ASN A 145 8.01 -8.78 10.64
CA ASN A 145 9.15 -7.91 10.38
C ASN A 145 9.02 -6.60 11.14
N THR A 146 10.11 -6.13 11.74
CA THR A 146 10.16 -4.86 12.48
C THR A 146 9.95 -3.65 11.57
N GLU A 147 10.30 -3.77 10.29
CA GLU A 147 10.15 -2.68 9.31
C GLU A 147 8.76 -2.61 8.68
N SER A 148 7.88 -3.59 8.92
CA SER A 148 6.52 -3.62 8.34
C SER A 148 5.73 -2.37 8.64
N ALA A 149 5.75 -1.91 9.89
CA ALA A 149 5.05 -0.70 10.30
C ALA A 149 5.54 0.53 9.51
N TRP A 150 6.86 0.66 9.34
CA TRP A 150 7.47 1.72 8.54
C TRP A 150 7.07 1.63 7.07
N VAL A 151 7.17 0.43 6.48
CA VAL A 151 6.81 0.20 5.07
C VAL A 151 5.34 0.53 4.84
N ILE A 152 4.43 0.04 5.68
CA ILE A 152 2.99 0.29 5.53
C ILE A 152 2.68 1.78 5.65
N VAL A 153 3.24 2.49 6.64
CA VAL A 153 3.06 3.95 6.76
C VAL A 153 3.62 4.68 5.54
N LYS A 154 4.76 4.24 4.99
CA LYS A 154 5.33 4.84 3.78
C LYS A 154 4.53 4.50 2.53
N LEU A 155 3.93 3.33 2.40
CA LEU A 155 3.11 2.99 1.23
C LEU A 155 1.73 3.65 1.30
N ALA A 156 1.07 3.59 2.45
CA ALA A 156 -0.23 4.21 2.68
C ALA A 156 -0.08 5.74 2.76
N SER A 157 -0.54 6.43 1.72
CA SER A 157 -0.56 7.89 1.73
C SER A 157 -1.57 8.47 2.73
N THR A 158 -2.59 7.68 3.09
CA THR A 158 -3.51 7.93 4.21
C THR A 158 -2.76 8.15 5.53
N LEU A 159 -1.71 7.36 5.80
CA LEU A 159 -0.97 7.43 7.07
C LEU A 159 0.24 8.37 7.00
N SER A 160 0.99 8.36 5.89
CA SER A 160 2.19 9.19 5.79
C SER A 160 1.93 10.70 5.65
N TRP A 161 0.78 11.08 5.11
CA TRP A 161 0.44 12.49 4.88
C TRP A 161 -0.79 12.96 5.68
N LEU A 162 -1.52 12.04 6.32
CA LEU A 162 -2.68 12.32 7.17
C LEU A 162 -3.82 13.09 6.46
N GLU A 163 -3.83 13.13 5.13
CA GLU A 163 -4.85 13.83 4.34
C GLU A 163 -5.47 12.94 3.25
N VAL A 164 -6.53 12.20 3.60
CA VAL A 164 -7.28 11.36 2.64
C VAL A 164 -7.97 12.21 1.57
N ARG A 165 -8.56 13.36 1.97
CA ARG A 165 -9.42 14.21 1.13
C ARG A 165 -8.68 14.99 0.04
N SER A 166 -7.40 15.30 0.24
CA SER A 166 -6.57 16.03 -0.72
C SER A 166 -5.81 15.10 -1.66
N VAL A 167 -5.46 13.90 -1.18
CA VAL A 167 -4.63 12.95 -1.91
C VAL A 167 -5.45 12.10 -2.89
N PHE A 168 -6.67 11.70 -2.53
CA PHE A 168 -7.46 10.78 -3.35
C PHE A 168 -8.73 11.42 -3.87
N THR A 169 -8.69 12.01 -5.07
CA THR A 169 -9.92 12.47 -5.75
C THR A 169 -10.72 11.32 -6.36
N ASP A 170 -10.04 10.22 -6.70
CA ASP A 170 -10.54 9.16 -7.56
C ASP A 170 -9.64 7.92 -7.46
N LEU A 171 -10.18 6.77 -7.86
CA LEU A 171 -9.47 5.48 -7.85
C LEU A 171 -8.17 5.51 -8.68
N PRO A 172 -8.13 6.03 -9.93
CA PRO A 172 -6.89 6.15 -10.70
C PRO A 172 -5.76 6.87 -9.96
N THR A 173 -6.05 8.04 -9.37
CA THR A 173 -5.06 8.79 -8.58
C THR A 173 -4.52 7.95 -7.42
N LEU A 174 -5.39 7.27 -6.69
CA LEU A 174 -4.98 6.42 -5.57
C LEU A 174 -4.03 5.31 -6.02
N VAL A 175 -4.40 4.60 -7.09
CA VAL A 175 -3.57 3.50 -7.61
C VAL A 175 -2.24 4.04 -8.14
N GLN A 176 -2.22 5.16 -8.86
CA GLN A 176 -0.99 5.82 -9.31
C GLN A 176 -0.09 6.19 -8.13
N THR A 177 -0.67 6.78 -7.09
CA THR A 177 0.05 7.17 -5.87
C THR A 177 0.63 5.95 -5.18
N PHE A 178 -0.14 4.88 -4.99
CA PHE A 178 0.36 3.63 -4.43
C PHE A 178 1.53 3.06 -5.24
N TYR A 179 1.42 2.99 -6.58
CA TYR A 179 2.50 2.49 -7.44
C TYR A 179 3.75 3.35 -7.35
N ALA A 180 3.62 4.68 -7.40
CA ALA A 180 4.76 5.58 -7.25
C ALA A 180 5.50 5.32 -5.94
N ARG A 181 4.76 5.17 -4.84
CA ARG A 181 5.33 4.93 -3.50
C ARG A 181 5.94 3.54 -3.37
N ALA A 182 5.27 2.51 -3.87
CA ALA A 182 5.75 1.13 -3.88
C ALA A 182 7.03 0.95 -4.72
N LEU A 183 7.24 1.82 -5.71
CA LEU A 183 8.46 1.83 -6.52
C LEU A 183 9.55 2.77 -5.96
N SER A 184 9.29 3.48 -4.86
CA SER A 184 10.21 4.48 -4.29
C SER A 184 10.74 4.11 -2.91
N PHE A 185 9.88 3.60 -2.03
CA PHE A 185 10.19 3.45 -0.60
C PHE A 185 10.65 2.06 -0.13
N PRO A 186 9.95 0.96 -0.49
CA PRO A 186 10.22 -0.35 0.11
C PRO A 186 11.53 -0.94 -0.44
N LEU A 187 12.00 -2.00 0.22
CA LEU A 187 13.19 -2.75 -0.22
C LEU A 187 13.01 -3.36 -1.61
N ILE A 188 11.83 -3.93 -1.90
CA ILE A 188 11.52 -4.56 -3.18
C ILE A 188 10.68 -3.59 -4.03
N ARG A 189 11.28 -2.93 -5.02
CA ARG A 189 10.58 -2.00 -5.92
C ARG A 189 10.35 -2.66 -7.28
N ASN A 190 9.29 -3.44 -7.36
CA ASN A 190 9.00 -4.23 -8.56
C ASN A 190 7.60 -3.91 -9.13
N TRP A 191 7.54 -3.56 -10.41
CA TRP A 191 6.28 -3.27 -11.10
C TRP A 191 5.30 -4.45 -11.11
N ARG A 192 5.81 -5.67 -11.29
CA ARG A 192 4.99 -6.90 -11.29
C ARG A 192 4.43 -7.17 -9.91
N LEU A 193 5.18 -6.86 -8.84
CA LEU A 193 4.72 -6.97 -7.47
C LEU A 193 3.56 -5.98 -7.21
N CYS A 194 3.68 -4.73 -7.66
CA CYS A 194 2.59 -3.75 -7.56
C CYS A 194 1.30 -4.22 -8.25
N ARG A 195 1.44 -4.78 -9.47
CA ARG A 195 0.31 -5.36 -10.22
C ARG A 195 -0.33 -6.55 -9.51
N LYS A 196 0.50 -7.44 -8.96
CA LYS A 196 0.05 -8.59 -8.18
C LYS A 196 -0.72 -8.10 -6.94
N THR A 197 -0.18 -7.15 -6.19
CA THR A 197 -0.85 -6.55 -5.03
C THR A 197 -2.21 -5.98 -5.39
N GLN A 198 -2.30 -5.19 -6.47
CA GLN A 198 -3.58 -4.64 -6.95
C GLN A 198 -4.60 -5.75 -7.24
N SER A 199 -4.18 -6.82 -7.93
CA SER A 199 -5.05 -7.96 -8.22
C SER A 199 -5.48 -8.69 -6.94
N CYS A 200 -4.56 -8.95 -6.02
CA CYS A 200 -4.85 -9.59 -4.75
C CYS A 200 -5.86 -8.80 -3.92
N VAL A 201 -5.73 -7.47 -3.84
CA VAL A 201 -6.69 -6.62 -3.10
C VAL A 201 -8.05 -6.58 -3.79
N ALA A 202 -8.09 -6.55 -5.13
CA ALA A 202 -9.34 -6.64 -5.87
C ALA A 202 -10.10 -7.94 -5.56
N HIS A 203 -9.37 -9.07 -5.47
CA HIS A 203 -9.95 -10.34 -5.06
C HIS A 203 -10.43 -10.34 -3.61
N LEU A 204 -9.69 -9.74 -2.67
CA LEU A 204 -10.14 -9.56 -1.28
C LEU A 204 -11.48 -8.84 -1.23
N LEU A 205 -11.60 -7.72 -1.95
CA LEU A 205 -12.81 -6.90 -1.98
C LEU A 205 -14.01 -7.60 -2.62
N GLN A 206 -13.77 -8.52 -3.54
CA GLN A 206 -14.81 -9.32 -4.19
C GLN A 206 -15.16 -10.62 -3.42
N SER A 207 -14.42 -10.95 -2.35
CA SER A 207 -14.68 -12.16 -1.57
C SER A 207 -16.02 -12.12 -0.82
N LEU A 208 -16.56 -13.31 -0.49
CA LEU A 208 -17.78 -13.43 0.30
C LEU A 208 -17.62 -12.82 1.70
N GLU A 209 -16.45 -13.02 2.30
CA GLU A 209 -16.07 -12.59 3.65
C GLU A 209 -15.31 -11.25 3.67
N VAL A 210 -15.59 -10.34 2.72
CA VAL A 210 -14.84 -9.08 2.52
C VAL A 210 -14.64 -8.27 3.81
N LYS A 211 -15.68 -8.10 4.63
CA LYS A 211 -15.57 -7.35 5.89
C LYS A 211 -14.63 -8.04 6.88
N SER A 212 -14.76 -9.36 7.02
CA SER A 212 -13.89 -10.14 7.90
C SER A 212 -12.43 -10.00 7.49
N TRP A 213 -12.13 -10.10 6.18
CA TRP A 213 -10.77 -9.95 5.65
C TRP A 213 -10.23 -8.53 5.81
N CYS A 214 -11.03 -7.51 5.52
CA CYS A 214 -10.64 -6.12 5.75
C CYS A 214 -10.36 -5.86 7.24
N LEU A 215 -11.19 -6.39 8.16
CA LEU A 215 -10.95 -6.28 9.61
C LEU A 215 -9.66 -6.99 10.03
N TYR A 216 -9.42 -8.20 9.51
CA TYR A 216 -8.16 -8.91 9.75
C TYR A 216 -6.96 -8.05 9.36
N VAL A 217 -6.96 -7.51 8.13
CA VAL A 217 -5.86 -6.65 7.65
C VAL A 217 -5.69 -5.41 8.54
N LEU A 218 -6.77 -4.73 8.90
CA LEU A 218 -6.67 -3.53 9.76
C LEU A 218 -6.13 -3.86 11.16
N LEU A 219 -6.49 -5.02 11.73
CA LEU A 219 -5.98 -5.46 13.02
C LEU A 219 -4.49 -5.84 12.96
N GLU A 220 -4.05 -6.47 11.87
CA GLU A 220 -2.63 -6.76 11.63
C GLU A 220 -1.82 -5.46 11.49
N ILE A 221 -2.30 -4.50 10.68
CA ILE A 221 -1.66 -3.18 10.59
C ILE A 221 -1.60 -2.54 11.97
N ARG A 222 -2.71 -2.56 12.72
CA ARG A 222 -2.79 -2.00 14.07
C ARG A 222 -1.74 -2.63 14.99
N HIS A 223 -1.60 -3.95 15.00
CA HIS A 223 -0.60 -4.66 15.80
C HIS A 223 0.81 -4.13 15.49
N MET A 224 1.18 -4.09 14.20
CA MET A 224 2.48 -3.60 13.75
C MET A 224 2.74 -2.14 14.16
N LEU A 225 1.73 -1.26 14.07
CA LEU A 225 1.89 0.15 14.44
C LEU A 225 1.99 0.39 15.95
N VAL A 226 1.35 -0.44 16.77
CA VAL A 226 1.47 -0.37 18.24
C VAL A 226 2.85 -0.81 18.69
N GLU A 227 3.38 -1.88 18.09
CA GLU A 227 4.72 -2.39 18.41
C GLU A 227 5.83 -1.44 17.97
N TYR A 228 5.62 -0.70 16.87
CA TYR A 228 6.62 0.22 16.35
C TYR A 228 6.71 1.52 17.17
N PRO A 229 7.91 1.91 17.65
CA PRO A 229 8.08 3.09 18.49
C PRO A 229 7.56 4.38 17.84
N GLY A 230 6.57 5.02 18.47
CA GLY A 230 6.01 6.31 18.06
C GLY A 230 4.91 6.24 17.00
N TYR A 231 4.51 5.05 16.52
CA TYR A 231 3.47 4.90 15.49
C TYR A 231 2.07 4.61 16.05
N TYR A 232 1.95 4.41 17.37
CA TYR A 232 0.66 4.27 18.06
C TYR A 232 -0.30 5.42 17.76
N ILE A 233 0.21 6.63 17.46
CA ILE A 233 -0.62 7.79 17.13
C ILE A 233 -1.49 7.56 15.88
N PHE A 234 -1.02 6.79 14.90
CA PHE A 234 -1.81 6.46 13.71
C PHE A 234 -2.97 5.51 14.02
N VAL A 235 -2.81 4.68 15.06
CA VAL A 235 -3.87 3.79 15.53
C VAL A 235 -5.02 4.61 16.13
N ASP A 236 -4.66 5.51 17.04
CA ASP A 236 -5.63 6.35 17.75
C ASP A 236 -6.32 7.35 16.83
N LEU A 237 -5.60 7.90 15.83
CA LEU A 237 -6.15 8.91 14.92
C LEU A 237 -6.91 8.34 13.72
N PHE A 238 -6.60 7.12 13.27
CA PHE A 238 -7.16 6.58 12.02
C PHE A 238 -7.69 5.14 12.16
N LEU A 239 -6.86 4.19 12.61
CA LEU A 239 -7.21 2.77 12.46
C LEU A 239 -8.37 2.33 13.34
N ASP A 240 -8.42 2.76 14.61
CA ASP A 240 -9.49 2.35 15.51
C ASP A 240 -10.86 2.81 14.97
N ASP A 241 -10.94 4.02 14.41
CA ASP A 241 -12.15 4.51 13.73
C ASP A 241 -12.48 3.73 12.44
N TYR A 242 -11.48 3.38 11.62
CA TYR A 242 -11.70 2.54 10.43
C TYR A 242 -12.26 1.16 10.79
N ILE A 243 -11.75 0.54 11.87
CA ILE A 243 -12.22 -0.77 12.36
C ILE A 243 -13.69 -0.67 12.76
N VAL A 244 -14.04 0.34 13.55
CA VAL A 244 -15.42 0.53 14.06
C VAL A 244 -16.37 0.89 12.92
N TRP A 245 -15.95 1.73 11.99
CA TRP A 245 -16.73 2.04 10.79
C TRP A 245 -17.01 0.80 9.95
N LEU A 246 -16.02 -0.07 9.76
CA LEU A 246 -16.17 -1.30 9.00
C LEU A 246 -17.13 -2.30 9.69
N GLN A 247 -17.11 -2.35 11.03
CA GLN A 247 -18.03 -3.15 11.85
C GLN A 247 -19.48 -2.65 11.75
N THR A 248 -19.70 -1.33 11.72
CA THR A 248 -21.03 -0.73 11.97
C THR A 248 -21.72 -0.17 10.73
N ALA A 249 -20.99 0.47 9.81
CA ALA A 249 -21.59 1.33 8.79
C ALA A 249 -21.14 1.03 7.35
N ALA A 250 -20.01 0.35 7.15
CA ALA A 250 -19.52 0.06 5.79
C ALA A 250 -20.51 -0.80 4.99
N SER A 251 -20.76 -0.41 3.74
CA SER A 251 -21.63 -1.12 2.82
C SER A 251 -20.87 -2.24 2.12
N LEU A 252 -21.44 -3.45 2.13
CA LEU A 252 -20.90 -4.61 1.41
C LEU A 252 -20.92 -4.40 -0.11
N THR A 253 -21.94 -3.74 -0.65
CA THR A 253 -22.03 -3.49 -2.08
C THR A 253 -20.94 -2.53 -2.53
N ALA A 254 -20.75 -1.43 -1.82
CA ALA A 254 -19.71 -0.45 -2.13
C ALA A 254 -18.29 -1.05 -2.10
N LEU A 255 -18.00 -1.96 -1.15
CA LEU A 255 -16.72 -2.67 -1.10
C LEU A 255 -16.50 -3.55 -2.34
N ARG A 256 -17.53 -4.30 -2.76
CA ARG A 256 -17.46 -5.18 -3.94
C ARG A 256 -17.35 -4.38 -5.22
N ASP A 257 -18.14 -3.32 -5.35
CA ASP A 257 -18.09 -2.39 -6.50
C ASP A 257 -16.70 -1.79 -6.61
N LEU A 258 -16.09 -1.35 -5.49
CA LEU A 258 -14.71 -0.87 -5.47
C LEU A 258 -13.71 -1.94 -5.94
N GLY A 259 -13.91 -3.19 -5.52
CA GLY A 259 -13.12 -4.34 -5.98
C GLY A 259 -13.22 -4.59 -7.48
N GLU A 260 -14.40 -4.45 -8.07
CA GLU A 260 -14.62 -4.57 -9.52
C GLU A 260 -13.94 -3.44 -10.30
N HIS A 261 -14.08 -2.19 -9.82
CA HIS A 261 -13.41 -1.04 -10.41
C HIS A 261 -11.88 -1.17 -10.32
N LEU A 262 -11.35 -1.69 -9.20
CA LEU A 262 -9.92 -1.94 -9.03
C LEU A 262 -9.40 -3.04 -9.97
N ALA A 263 -10.18 -4.10 -10.18
CA ALA A 263 -9.84 -5.18 -11.11
C ALA A 263 -9.85 -4.72 -12.57
N SER A 264 -10.83 -3.87 -12.94
CA SER A 264 -10.95 -3.35 -14.31
C SER A 264 -9.90 -2.27 -14.64
N TYR A 265 -9.40 -1.55 -13.63
CA TYR A 265 -8.40 -0.50 -13.83
C TYR A 265 -7.03 -1.06 -14.25
N LYS A 266 -6.66 -0.84 -15.52
CA LYS A 266 -5.36 -1.26 -16.07
C LYS A 266 -4.31 -0.18 -15.88
N MET A 267 -3.46 -0.37 -14.89
CA MET A 267 -2.34 0.52 -14.62
C MET A 267 -1.25 0.43 -15.70
N LYS A 268 -0.74 1.58 -16.14
CA LYS A 268 0.37 1.71 -17.12
C LYS A 268 1.56 2.42 -16.49
N LYS A 269 2.77 2.08 -16.94
CA LYS A 269 4.02 2.68 -16.45
C LYS A 269 4.08 4.19 -16.69
N GLU A 270 3.49 4.65 -17.79
CA GLU A 270 3.39 6.07 -18.16
C GLU A 270 2.56 6.93 -17.19
N TYR A 271 1.68 6.31 -16.39
CA TYR A 271 0.86 7.04 -15.42
C TYR A 271 1.58 7.26 -14.09
N VAL A 272 2.75 6.64 -13.91
CA VAL A 272 3.63 6.95 -12.79
C VAL A 272 4.56 8.04 -13.29
N ASP A 273 4.68 9.14 -12.54
CA ASP A 273 5.57 10.27 -12.84
C ASP A 273 7.06 9.92 -12.63
N LEU A 274 7.48 8.76 -13.15
CA LEU A 274 8.82 8.20 -13.10
C LEU A 274 9.20 7.69 -14.50
N PRO A 275 10.45 7.85 -14.95
CA PRO A 275 10.91 7.42 -16.27
C PRO A 275 11.13 5.89 -16.36
N LEU A 276 10.18 5.08 -15.88
CA LEU A 276 10.30 3.62 -15.72
C LEU A 276 10.71 2.93 -17.03
N CYS A 277 10.09 3.29 -18.15
CA CYS A 277 10.40 2.69 -19.46
C CYS A 277 11.84 2.99 -19.92
N GLU A 278 12.39 4.16 -19.58
CA GLU A 278 13.76 4.52 -19.91
C GLU A 278 14.74 3.76 -19.00
N LEU A 279 14.46 3.74 -17.70
CA LEU A 279 15.26 3.02 -16.70
C LEU A 279 15.35 1.53 -17.02
N GLU A 280 14.25 0.89 -17.42
CA GLU A 280 14.25 -0.54 -17.80
C GLU A 280 15.10 -0.80 -19.06
N LYS A 281 15.08 0.10 -20.05
CA LYS A 281 15.92 -0.02 -21.26
C LYS A 281 17.41 0.11 -20.90
N LEU A 282 17.76 1.10 -20.08
CA LEU A 282 19.13 1.29 -19.61
C LEU A 282 19.62 0.08 -18.81
N SER A 283 18.79 -0.43 -17.91
CA SER A 283 19.12 -1.59 -17.08
C SER A 283 19.29 -2.86 -17.93
N ALA A 284 18.44 -3.07 -18.95
CA ALA A 284 18.60 -4.17 -19.89
C ALA A 284 19.90 -4.08 -20.70
N HIS A 285 20.32 -2.87 -21.09
CA HIS A 285 21.60 -2.66 -21.78
C HIS A 285 22.80 -2.98 -20.87
N ILE A 286 22.71 -2.64 -19.57
CA ILE A 286 23.75 -2.96 -18.57
C ILE A 286 23.91 -4.48 -18.46
N LEU A 287 22.81 -5.23 -18.28
CA LEU A 287 22.84 -6.69 -18.20
C LEU A 287 23.45 -7.33 -19.45
N GLU A 288 23.10 -6.84 -20.64
CA GLU A 288 23.67 -7.35 -21.89
C GLU A 288 25.18 -7.09 -21.97
N SER A 289 25.62 -5.89 -21.56
CA SER A 289 27.04 -5.55 -21.51
C SER A 289 27.83 -6.42 -20.53
N GLU A 290 27.28 -6.70 -19.35
CA GLU A 290 27.90 -7.57 -18.34
C GLU A 290 27.99 -9.02 -18.82
N ARG A 291 26.94 -9.52 -19.48
CA ARG A 291 26.92 -10.85 -20.10
C ARG A 291 28.02 -10.99 -21.15
N LEU A 292 28.11 -10.04 -22.08
CA LEU A 292 29.13 -10.03 -23.13
C LEU A 292 30.56 -9.96 -22.55
N ALA A 293 30.76 -9.17 -21.48
CA ALA A 293 32.04 -9.09 -20.79
C ALA A 293 32.41 -10.42 -20.10
N SER A 294 31.45 -11.08 -19.47
CA SER A 294 31.62 -12.41 -18.89
C SER A 294 31.99 -13.45 -19.96
N ASP A 295 31.27 -13.47 -21.08
CA ASP A 295 31.54 -14.40 -22.19
C ASP A 295 32.94 -14.19 -22.79
N LEU A 296 33.36 -12.93 -22.98
CA LEU A 296 34.70 -12.61 -23.48
C LEU A 296 35.81 -13.04 -22.51
N SER A 297 35.57 -12.89 -21.20
CA SER A 297 36.51 -13.37 -20.16
C SER A 297 36.64 -14.89 -20.14
N ALA A 298 35.56 -15.62 -20.41
CA ALA A 298 35.57 -17.09 -20.47
C ALA A 298 36.35 -17.61 -21.70
N VAL A 299 36.27 -16.90 -22.83
CA VAL A 299 37.03 -17.24 -24.05
C VAL A 299 38.52 -16.98 -23.89
N THR A 300 38.92 -15.93 -23.18
CA THR A 300 40.34 -15.56 -23.00
C THR A 300 41.09 -16.43 -21.98
N LEU A 301 40.39 -17.22 -21.17
CA LEU A 301 40.96 -18.16 -20.19
C LEU A 301 41.11 -19.59 -20.71
N ALA A 302 40.70 -19.89 -21.95
CA ALA A 302 40.94 -21.20 -22.57
C ALA A 302 42.36 -21.24 -23.18
N PRO A 303 43.26 -22.13 -22.70
CA PRO A 303 44.62 -22.28 -23.22
C PRO A 303 44.70 -22.89 -24.63
#